data_AF-A0A7C7I7X6-F1
#
_entry.id   AF-A0A7C7I7X6-F1
#
_cell.length_a   1.000
_cell.length_b   1.000
_cell.length_c   1.000
_cell.angle_alpha   90.00
_cell.angle_beta   90.00
_cell.angle_gamma   90.00
#
_symmetry.space_group_name_H-M   'P 1'
#
loop_
_entity.id
_entity.type
_entity.pdbx_description
1 polymer ?
#
loop_
_entity_poly.entity_id
_entity_poly.type
_entity_poly.pdbx_seq_one_letter_code
_entity_poly.pdbx_strand_id
1 'polypeptide(L)'
;MMKRDECLKVLAQYHTDQIVVAAYQAAQEWLVIKPNVLNYTAIGAMGQASSHALGFAVGLPNKRVLVLDGDGSLLMNLGSLVTIANEAPKN
;
A
#
# COMPACT_ATOMS: atom_id res chain seq x y z
N MET A 1 12.04 20.70 -0.35
CA MET A 1 10.92 19.82 -0.75
C MET A 1 11.44 18.39 -0.73
N MET A 2 10.74 17.48 -0.06
CA MET A 2 11.16 16.07 0.04
C MET A 2 10.81 15.35 -1.28
N LYS A 3 11.73 14.56 -1.84
CA LYS A 3 11.45 13.79 -3.06
C LYS A 3 10.87 12.43 -2.70
N ARG A 4 9.78 12.04 -3.38
CA ARG A 4 9.07 10.78 -3.11
C ARG A 4 9.97 9.56 -3.23
N ASP A 5 10.82 9.50 -4.26
CA ASP A 5 11.71 8.37 -4.48
C ASP A 5 12.77 8.24 -3.36
N GLU A 6 13.26 9.35 -2.82
CA GLU A 6 14.14 9.35 -1.64
C GLU A 6 13.41 8.80 -0.40
N CYS A 7 12.15 9.20 -0.17
CA CYS A 7 11.32 8.62 0.90
C CYS A 7 11.12 7.12 0.72
N LEU A 8 10.81 6.68 -0.50
CA LEU A 8 10.58 5.27 -0.81
C LEU A 8 11.86 4.44 -0.63
N LYS A 9 13.03 4.99 -0.98
CA LYS A 9 14.34 4.34 -0.72
C LYS A 9 14.59 4.14 0.78
N VAL A 10 14.21 5.11 1.62
CA VAL A 10 14.30 4.95 3.08
C VAL A 10 13.33 3.86 3.56
N LEU A 11 12.06 3.87 3.12
CA LEU A 11 11.10 2.83 3.48
C LEU A 11 11.54 1.43 3.03
N ALA A 12 12.17 1.31 1.85
CA ALA A 12 12.68 0.06 1.32
C ALA A 12 13.76 -0.60 2.19
N GLN A 13 14.46 0.16 3.05
CA GLN A 13 15.42 -0.37 4.01
C GLN A 13 14.75 -1.16 5.15
N TYR A 14 13.48 -0.86 5.44
CA TYR A 14 12.70 -1.50 6.51
C TYR A 14 11.68 -2.52 5.98
N HIS A 15 11.44 -2.54 4.67
CA HIS A 15 10.60 -3.56 4.03
C HIS A 15 11.28 -4.93 4.12
N THR A 16 10.56 -5.90 4.65
CA THR A 16 11.00 -7.29 4.75
C THR A 16 10.19 -8.15 3.78
N ASP A 17 8.98 -8.52 4.17
CA ASP A 17 8.15 -9.52 3.52
C ASP A 17 6.67 -9.11 3.50
N GLN A 18 6.37 -7.84 3.75
CA GLN A 18 5.02 -7.31 3.65
C GLN A 18 4.54 -7.37 2.20
N ILE A 19 3.25 -7.66 2.00
CA ILE A 19 2.58 -7.40 0.72
C ILE A 19 2.52 -5.88 0.54
N VAL A 20 3.05 -5.38 -0.56
CA VAL A 20 3.03 -3.93 -0.83
C VAL A 20 1.90 -3.63 -1.79
N VAL A 21 0.91 -2.88 -1.33
CA VAL A 21 -0.16 -2.34 -2.17
C VAL A 21 0.19 -0.89 -2.48
N ALA A 22 0.69 -0.66 -3.69
CA ALA A 22 1.12 0.67 -4.12
C ALA A 22 0.21 1.23 -5.21
N ALA A 23 -0.09 2.52 -5.14
CA ALA A 23 -0.94 3.23 -6.10
C ALA A 23 -0.14 4.19 -7.00
N TYR A 24 -0.52 4.25 -8.28
CA TYR A 24 -0.04 5.23 -9.26
C TYR A 24 1.49 5.41 -9.28
N GLN A 25 1.99 6.65 -9.13
CA GLN A 25 3.40 6.94 -9.27
C GLN A 25 4.24 6.28 -8.16
N ALA A 26 3.68 6.08 -6.96
CA ALA A 26 4.38 5.35 -5.91
C ALA A 26 4.61 3.89 -6.32
N ALA A 27 3.66 3.27 -7.05
CA ALA A 27 3.83 1.92 -7.58
C ALA A 27 4.95 1.84 -8.62
N GLN A 28 4.99 2.78 -9.57
CA GLN A 28 6.02 2.81 -10.60
C GLN A 28 7.42 2.95 -10.02
N GLU A 29 7.60 3.86 -9.05
CA GLU A 29 8.90 4.06 -8.38
C GLU A 29 9.26 2.86 -7.49
N TRP A 30 8.32 2.34 -6.70
CA TRP A 30 8.56 1.22 -5.80
C TRP A 30 8.99 -0.05 -6.55
N LEU A 31 8.37 -0.34 -7.70
CA LEU A 31 8.73 -1.50 -8.53
C LEU A 31 10.18 -1.46 -9.00
N VAL A 32 10.74 -0.26 -9.21
CA VAL A 32 12.16 -0.08 -9.59
C VAL A 32 13.06 -0.13 -8.35
N ILE A 33 12.66 0.51 -7.25
CA ILE A 33 13.46 0.60 -6.02
C ILE A 33 13.58 -0.75 -5.31
N LYS A 34 12.48 -1.51 -5.24
CA LYS A 34 12.39 -2.76 -4.48
C LYS A 34 11.55 -3.81 -5.24
N PRO A 35 12.11 -4.42 -6.31
CA PRO A 35 11.43 -5.48 -7.04
C PRO A 35 11.15 -6.68 -6.11
N ASN A 36 9.90 -7.12 -6.03
CA ASN A 36 9.48 -8.25 -5.21
C ASN A 36 8.19 -8.85 -5.77
N VAL A 37 8.04 -10.17 -5.67
CA VAL A 37 6.81 -10.90 -6.06
C VAL A 37 5.58 -10.51 -5.23
N LEU A 38 5.78 -9.93 -4.05
CA LEU A 38 4.73 -9.46 -3.15
C LEU A 38 4.30 -8.01 -3.41
N ASN A 39 4.82 -7.37 -4.47
CA ASN A 39 4.33 -6.07 -4.90
C ASN A 39 3.03 -6.27 -5.70
N TYR A 40 1.92 -5.83 -5.12
CA TYR A 40 0.61 -5.82 -5.76
C TYR A 40 0.33 -4.42 -6.32
N THR A 41 0.14 -4.34 -7.64
CA THR A 41 -0.17 -3.09 -8.33
C THR A 41 -1.47 -3.26 -9.13
N ALA A 42 -2.47 -2.45 -8.82
CA ALA A 42 -3.72 -2.38 -9.58
C ALA A 42 -3.72 -1.14 -10.49
N ILE A 43 -3.99 -1.33 -11.78
CA ILE A 43 -4.03 -0.25 -12.77
C ILE A 43 -5.45 0.33 -12.80
N GLY A 44 -5.57 1.67 -12.79
CA GLY A 44 -6.86 2.35 -12.85
C GLY A 44 -7.68 2.31 -11.55
N ALA A 45 -7.02 2.07 -10.41
CA ALA A 45 -7.66 1.80 -9.12
C ALA A 45 -7.49 2.93 -8.08
N MET A 46 -7.61 4.20 -8.48
CA MET A 46 -7.53 5.35 -7.55
C MET A 46 -8.56 5.24 -6.44
N GLY A 47 -8.13 5.50 -5.22
CA GLY A 47 -8.94 5.33 -4.02
C GLY A 47 -9.23 3.90 -3.61
N GLN A 48 -8.62 2.89 -4.23
CA GLN A 48 -8.87 1.48 -3.87
C GLN A 48 -7.67 0.80 -3.21
N ALA A 49 -6.55 1.49 -3.00
CA ALA A 49 -5.36 0.88 -2.39
C ALA A 49 -5.65 0.35 -0.97
N SER A 50 -6.29 1.16 -0.12
CA SER A 50 -6.71 0.78 1.23
C SER A 50 -7.74 -0.36 1.24
N SER A 51 -8.71 -0.35 0.34
CA SER A 51 -9.71 -1.42 0.19
C SER A 51 -9.06 -2.75 -0.20
N HIS A 52 -8.16 -2.75 -1.18
CA HIS A 52 -7.42 -3.95 -1.58
C HIS A 52 -6.53 -4.46 -0.44
N ALA A 53 -5.85 -3.54 0.26
CA ALA A 53 -5.03 -3.88 1.41
C ALA A 53 -5.83 -4.54 2.54
N LEU A 54 -7.06 -4.07 2.80
CA LEU A 54 -7.97 -4.72 3.74
C LEU A 54 -8.31 -6.14 3.32
N GLY A 55 -8.60 -6.37 2.03
CA GLY A 55 -8.87 -7.72 1.50
C GLY A 55 -7.71 -8.67 1.75
N PHE A 56 -6.46 -8.23 1.51
CA PHE A 56 -5.28 -9.01 1.85
C PHE A 56 -5.13 -9.23 3.36
N ALA A 57 -5.35 -8.21 4.17
CA ALA A 57 -5.20 -8.29 5.62
C ALA A 57 -6.19 -9.28 6.26
N VAL A 58 -7.44 -9.31 5.78
CA VAL A 58 -8.46 -10.26 6.22
C VAL A 58 -8.19 -11.67 5.66
N GLY A 59 -7.82 -11.77 4.38
CA GLY A 59 -7.59 -13.07 3.73
C GLY A 59 -6.28 -13.76 4.14
N LEU A 60 -5.28 -13.00 4.57
CA LEU A 60 -3.94 -13.48 4.93
C LEU A 60 -3.53 -12.95 6.31
N PRO A 61 -4.16 -13.41 7.41
CA PRO A 61 -4.01 -12.83 8.75
C PRO A 61 -2.60 -12.96 9.34
N ASN A 62 -1.73 -13.77 8.75
CA ASN A 62 -0.32 -13.92 9.15
C ASN A 62 0.64 -13.12 8.26
N LYS A 63 0.13 -12.29 7.35
CA LYS A 63 0.92 -11.54 6.37
C LYS A 63 0.64 -10.05 6.52
N ARG A 64 1.67 -9.28 6.87
CA ARG A 64 1.58 -7.82 6.96
C ARG A 64 1.39 -7.18 5.59
N VAL A 65 0.67 -6.07 5.57
CA VAL A 65 0.39 -5.30 4.36
C VAL A 65 0.93 -3.88 4.55
N LEU A 66 1.66 -3.37 3.55
CA LEU A 66 2.15 -2.00 3.47
C LEU A 66 1.41 -1.29 2.34
N VAL A 67 0.74 -0.18 2.66
CA VAL A 67 0.05 0.64 1.66
C VAL A 67 0.88 1.87 1.33
N LEU A 68 1.17 2.06 0.03
CA LEU A 68 1.83 3.25 -0.50
C LEU A 68 0.84 3.98 -1.40
N ASP A 69 0.14 4.97 -0.84
CA ASP A 69 -0.92 5.70 -1.53
C ASP A 69 -0.68 7.22 -1.51
N GLY A 70 -1.23 7.90 -2.50
CA GLY A 70 -1.27 9.35 -2.54
C GLY A 70 -2.42 9.90 -1.71
N ASP A 71 -2.26 11.12 -1.19
CA ASP A 71 -3.29 11.85 -0.44
C ASP A 71 -4.59 12.02 -1.24
N GLY A 72 -4.50 12.43 -2.51
CA GLY A 72 -5.66 12.57 -3.38
C GLY A 72 -6.38 11.25 -3.64
N SER A 73 -5.63 10.15 -3.76
CA SER A 73 -6.20 8.81 -3.94
C SER A 73 -6.90 8.35 -2.66
N LEU A 74 -6.24 8.46 -1.50
CA LEU A 74 -6.85 8.13 -0.21
C LEU A 74 -8.14 8.94 0.04
N LEU A 75 -8.13 10.24 -0.28
CA LEU A 75 -9.31 11.11 -0.12
C LEU A 75 -10.51 10.66 -0.95
N MET A 76 -10.32 10.06 -2.12
CA MET A 76 -11.41 9.55 -2.94
C MET A 76 -12.20 8.43 -2.27
N ASN A 77 -11.61 7.74 -1.30
CA ASN A 77 -12.25 6.65 -0.55
C ASN A 77 -11.83 6.65 0.92
N LEU A 78 -11.87 7.82 1.56
CA LEU A 78 -11.42 7.97 2.94
C LEU A 78 -12.22 7.08 3.91
N GLY A 79 -13.49 6.81 3.60
CA GLY A 79 -14.37 5.92 4.37
C GLY A 79 -13.82 4.50 4.54
N SER A 80 -12.95 4.04 3.64
CA SER A 80 -12.27 2.75 3.79
C SER A 80 -11.46 2.64 5.09
N LEU A 81 -10.92 3.74 5.64
CA LEU A 81 -10.22 3.72 6.93
C LEU A 81 -11.15 3.36 8.09
N VAL A 82 -12.42 3.79 8.04
CA VAL A 82 -13.43 3.44 9.04
C VAL A 82 -13.74 1.94 8.97
N THR A 83 -13.89 1.40 7.76
CA THR A 83 -14.07 -0.04 7.55
C THR A 83 -12.86 -0.83 8.06
N ILE A 84 -11.63 -0.40 7.74
CA ILE A 84 -10.40 -1.06 8.25
C ILE A 84 -10.36 -1.05 9.77
N ALA A 85 -10.71 0.08 10.40
CA ALA A 85 -10.76 0.19 11.86
C ALA A 85 -11.82 -0.72 12.49
N ASN A 86 -12.98 -0.87 11.83
CA ASN A 86 -14.05 -1.77 12.28
C ASN A 86 -13.65 -3.25 12.15
N GLU A 87 -13.05 -3.64 11.03
CA GLU A 87 -12.61 -5.03 10.81
C GLU A 87 -11.42 -5.41 11.71
N ALA A 88 -10.57 -4.45 12.07
CA ALA A 88 -9.43 -4.60 12.97
C ALA A 88 -8.60 -5.88 12.71
N PRO A 89 -8.08 -6.08 11.47
CA PRO A 89 -7.30 -7.27 11.15
C PRO A 89 -6.05 -7.36 12.04
N LYS A 90 -5.64 -8.59 12.38
CA LYS A 90 -4.64 -8.88 13.43
C LYS A 90 -3.18 -8.77 12.98
N ASN A 91 -2.93 -8.58 11.69
CA ASN A 91 -1.61 -8.73 11.05
C ASN A 91 -0.65 -7.56 11.31
#